data_AF-A0A2K8GKH3-F1
#
_entry.id   AF-A0A2K8GKH3-F1
#
_cell.length_a   1.000
_cell.length_b   1.000
_cell.length_c   1.000
_cell.angle_alpha   90.00
_cell.angle_beta   90.00
_cell.angle_gamma   90.00
#
_symmetry.space_group_name_H-M   'P 1'
#
loop_
_entity.id
_entity.type
_entity.pdbx_description
1 polymer ?
#
loop_
_entity_poly.entity_id
_entity_poly.type
_entity_poly.pdbx_seq_one_letter_code
_entity_poly.pdbx_strand_id
1 'polypeptide(L)'
;MGYSEDDLATARKNQKLDDCMLICVFKKMGVMKDDKMDLDATYALAEKFFDPNTDKEDIRKVSLDCYKVSNEKSKSNEKCCDRAALVLDCLNDNKKDM
;
A
#
# COMPACT_ATOMS: atom_id res chain seq x y z
N MET A 1 -9.95 5.64 14.02
CA MET A 1 -10.60 5.20 12.76
C MET A 1 -11.05 3.77 12.99
N GLY A 2 -12.35 3.52 13.04
CA GLY A 2 -12.93 2.19 13.32
C GLY A 2 -13.93 1.86 12.22
N TYR A 3 -13.59 0.88 11.40
CA TYR A 3 -14.50 0.28 10.43
C TYR A 3 -15.44 -0.67 11.17
N SER A 4 -16.72 -0.67 10.80
CA SER A 4 -17.69 -1.62 11.30
C SER A 4 -17.52 -2.99 10.61
N GLU A 5 -18.07 -4.04 11.22
CA GLU A 5 -18.09 -5.37 10.59
C GLU A 5 -18.86 -5.37 9.26
N ASP A 6 -19.84 -4.49 9.11
CA ASP A 6 -20.57 -4.27 7.86
C ASP A 6 -19.70 -3.66 6.76
N ASP A 7 -18.78 -2.74 7.08
CA ASP A 7 -17.84 -2.18 6.11
C ASP A 7 -16.88 -3.28 5.59
N LEU A 8 -16.41 -4.15 6.51
CA LEU A 8 -15.57 -5.30 6.18
C LEU A 8 -16.32 -6.34 5.34
N ALA A 9 -17.58 -6.62 5.66
CA ALA A 9 -18.43 -7.55 4.92
C ALA A 9 -18.75 -7.02 3.52
N THR A 10 -18.98 -5.72 3.38
CA THR A 10 -19.23 -5.04 2.11
C THR A 10 -17.99 -5.04 1.22
N ALA A 11 -16.82 -4.73 1.79
CA ALA A 11 -15.55 -4.80 1.05
C ALA A 11 -15.25 -6.22 0.55
N ARG A 12 -15.51 -7.24 1.38
CA ARG A 12 -15.38 -8.66 0.98
C ARG A 12 -16.36 -9.06 -0.12
N LYS A 13 -17.63 -8.66 -0.03
CA LYS A 13 -18.65 -8.96 -1.05
C LYS A 13 -18.33 -8.30 -2.40
N ASN A 14 -17.86 -7.06 -2.36
CA ASN A 14 -17.64 -6.28 -3.57
C ASN A 14 -16.21 -6.41 -4.12
N GLN A 15 -15.32 -7.12 -3.41
CA GLN A 15 -13.87 -7.16 -3.65
C GLN A 15 -13.26 -5.76 -3.86
N LYS A 16 -13.87 -4.75 -3.23
CA LYS A 16 -13.49 -3.34 -3.35
C LYS A 16 -13.27 -2.80 -1.95
N LEU A 17 -12.02 -2.49 -1.64
CA LEU A 17 -11.64 -1.70 -0.48
C LEU A 17 -11.75 -0.23 -0.87
N ASP A 18 -12.40 0.60 -0.06
CA ASP A 18 -12.26 2.05 -0.20
C ASP A 18 -10.84 2.47 0.22
N ASP A 19 -10.38 3.61 -0.28
CA ASP A 19 -9.02 4.13 -0.06
C ASP A 19 -8.68 4.25 1.44
N CYS A 20 -9.65 4.63 2.27
CA CYS A 20 -9.44 4.75 3.72
C CYS A 20 -9.31 3.37 4.39
N MET A 21 -9.97 2.34 3.85
CA MET A 21 -9.90 0.98 4.38
C MET A 21 -8.59 0.32 3.95
N LEU A 22 -8.13 0.62 2.73
CA LEU A 22 -6.82 0.20 2.23
C LEU A 22 -5.68 0.75 3.09
N ILE A 23 -5.69 2.04 3.44
CA ILE A 23 -4.67 2.58 4.36
C ILE A 23 -4.75 1.95 5.75
N CYS A 24 -5.94 1.60 6.24
CA CYS A 24 -6.09 0.90 7.51
C CYS A 24 -5.44 -0.50 7.47
N VAL A 25 -5.62 -1.22 6.36
CA VAL A 25 -4.97 -2.53 6.14
C VAL A 25 -3.46 -2.35 6.04
N PHE A 26 -2.97 -1.37 5.28
CA PHE A 26 -1.54 -1.11 5.13
C PHE A 26 -0.88 -0.70 6.44
N LYS A 27 -1.57 0.08 7.27
CA LYS A 27 -1.14 0.38 8.65
C LYS A 27 -1.04 -0.87 9.52
N LYS A 28 -2.03 -1.76 9.42
CA LYS A 28 -2.04 -3.03 10.17
C LYS A 28 -0.96 -4.00 9.70
N MET A 29 -0.62 -3.98 8.41
CA MET A 29 0.48 -4.76 7.84
C MET A 29 1.86 -4.13 8.09
N GLY A 30 1.92 -2.90 8.58
CA GLY A 30 3.15 -2.14 8.80
C GLY A 30 3.69 -1.44 7.55
N VAL A 31 3.07 -1.60 6.38
CA VAL A 31 3.46 -0.92 5.12
C VAL A 31 3.36 0.59 5.24
N MET A 32 2.43 1.08 6.05
CA MET A 32 2.28 2.50 6.33
C MET A 32 2.37 2.80 7.82
N LYS A 33 3.13 3.83 8.17
CA LYS A 33 3.20 4.39 9.50
C LYS A 33 2.76 5.85 9.44
N ASP A 34 1.77 6.19 10.27
CA ASP A 34 1.10 7.49 10.27
C ASP A 34 0.46 7.84 8.93
N ASP A 35 1.21 8.53 8.07
CA ASP A 35 0.79 9.01 6.77
C ASP A 35 1.79 8.64 5.65
N LYS A 36 2.88 7.93 5.99
CA LYS A 36 3.96 7.59 5.08
C LYS A 36 4.15 6.10 4.96
N MET A 37 4.63 5.69 3.80
CA MET A 37 5.07 4.32 3.58
C MET A 37 6.34 4.05 4.40
N ASP A 38 6.34 2.95 5.14
CA ASP A 38 7.49 2.46 5.89
C ASP A 38 8.27 1.52 4.97
N LEU A 39 9.41 1.99 4.46
CA LEU A 39 10.20 1.28 3.46
C LEU A 39 10.74 -0.05 3.99
N ASP A 40 11.18 -0.10 5.25
CA ASP A 40 11.74 -1.31 5.85
C ASP A 40 10.65 -2.36 6.07
N ALA A 41 9.51 -1.96 6.61
CA ALA A 41 8.38 -2.87 6.80
C ALA A 41 7.77 -3.32 5.46
N THR A 42 7.72 -2.43 4.46
CA THR A 42 7.28 -2.79 3.10
C THR A 42 8.24 -3.79 2.48
N TYR A 43 9.55 -3.56 2.56
CA TYR A 43 10.55 -4.50 2.05
C TYR A 43 10.45 -5.87 2.73
N ALA A 44 10.29 -5.91 4.05
CA ALA A 44 10.12 -7.16 4.79
C ALA A 44 8.80 -7.89 4.45
N LEU A 45 7.75 -7.15 4.11
CA LEU A 45 6.50 -7.73 3.62
C LEU A 45 6.66 -8.23 2.18
N ALA A 46 7.31 -7.44 1.33
CA ALA A 46 7.64 -7.77 -0.05
C ALA A 46 8.41 -9.10 -0.14
N GLU A 47 9.43 -9.31 0.69
CA GLU A 47 10.17 -10.59 0.75
C GLU A 47 9.30 -11.80 1.14
N LYS A 48 8.14 -11.59 1.78
CA LYS A 48 7.19 -12.67 2.13
C LYS A 48 6.14 -12.93 1.06
N PHE A 49 5.86 -11.94 0.21
CA PHE A 49 4.75 -11.97 -0.75
C PHE A 49 5.21 -12.06 -2.21
N PHE A 50 6.42 -11.59 -2.54
CA PHE A 50 6.99 -11.74 -3.87
C PHE A 50 7.62 -13.13 -4.06
N ASP A 51 7.68 -13.53 -5.32
CA ASP A 51 8.33 -14.78 -5.70
C ASP A 51 9.81 -14.76 -5.28
N PRO A 52 10.36 -15.90 -4.84
CA PRO A 52 11.77 -15.99 -4.45
C PRO A 52 12.74 -15.72 -5.61
N ASN A 53 12.24 -15.71 -6.85
CA ASN A 53 12.99 -15.38 -8.06
C ASN A 53 13.02 -13.88 -8.38
N THR A 54 12.19 -13.07 -7.70
CA THR A 54 12.17 -11.62 -7.88
C THR A 54 13.45 -11.02 -7.31
N ASP A 55 14.12 -10.17 -8.09
CA ASP A 55 15.35 -9.51 -7.66
C ASP A 55 15.06 -8.57 -6.48
N LYS A 56 15.85 -8.69 -5.41
CA LYS A 56 15.75 -7.84 -4.22
C LYS A 56 16.07 -6.39 -4.52
N GLU A 57 16.92 -6.11 -5.50
CA GLU A 57 17.21 -4.75 -5.97
C GLU A 57 16.00 -4.14 -6.67
N ASP A 58 15.27 -4.92 -7.47
CA ASP A 58 14.04 -4.47 -8.12
C ASP A 58 12.94 -4.19 -7.09
N ILE A 59 12.78 -5.08 -6.10
CA ILE A 59 11.85 -4.86 -4.97
C ILE A 59 12.17 -3.54 -4.25
N ARG A 60 13.45 -3.27 -3.98
CA ARG A 60 13.89 -2.03 -3.31
C ARG A 60 13.63 -0.80 -4.16
N LYS A 61 13.95 -0.87 -5.45
CA LYS A 61 13.75 0.22 -6.40
C LYS A 61 12.27 0.58 -6.51
N VAL A 62 11.42 -0.41 -6.72
CA VAL A 62 9.96 -0.23 -6.81
C VAL A 62 9.40 0.32 -5.50
N SER A 63 9.82 -0.23 -4.36
CA SER A 63 9.38 0.29 -3.04
C SER A 63 9.76 1.76 -2.85
N LEU A 64 10.97 2.16 -3.26
CA LEU A 64 11.45 3.54 -3.17
C LEU A 64 10.70 4.48 -4.13
N ASP A 65 10.42 4.03 -5.35
CA ASP A 65 9.70 4.85 -6.32
C ASP A 65 8.23 5.03 -5.92
N CYS A 66 7.58 3.99 -5.42
CA CYS A 66 6.22 4.09 -4.88
C CYS A 66 6.14 4.94 -3.61
N TYR A 67 7.17 4.92 -2.76
CA TYR A 67 7.30 5.86 -1.65
C TYR A 67 7.30 7.31 -2.14
N LYS A 68 8.12 7.66 -3.14
CA LYS A 68 8.18 9.03 -3.70
C LYS A 68 6.82 9.47 -4.25
N VAL A 69 6.18 8.62 -5.06
CA VAL A 69 4.87 8.90 -5.67
C VAL A 69 3.81 9.17 -4.60
N SER A 70 3.78 8.37 -3.53
CA SER A 70 2.81 8.52 -2.44
C SER A 70 2.97 9.85 -1.67
N ASN A 71 4.18 10.39 -1.64
CA ASN A 71 4.53 11.61 -0.92
C ASN A 71 4.32 12.88 -1.79
N GLU A 72 4.49 12.77 -3.11
CA GLU A 72 4.31 13.89 -4.05
C GLU A 72 2.84 14.11 -4.45
N LYS A 73 2.04 13.05 -4.56
CA LYS A 73 0.70 13.12 -5.19
C LYS A 73 -0.48 13.22 -4.21
N SER A 74 -0.30 13.23 -2.89
CA SER A 74 -1.46 13.26 -2.00
C SER A 74 -2.19 14.60 -2.12
N LYS A 75 -3.38 14.58 -2.73
CA LYS A 75 -4.19 15.77 -2.99
C LYS A 75 -5.12 16.11 -1.82
N SER A 76 -5.22 15.22 -0.82
CA SER A 76 -6.17 15.35 0.28
C SER A 76 -5.45 15.64 1.59
N ASN A 77 -5.50 16.91 2.01
CA ASN A 77 -4.78 17.44 3.17
C ASN A 77 -5.33 16.96 4.52
N GLU A 78 -6.48 16.27 4.54
CA GLU A 78 -7.21 15.98 5.78
C GLU A 78 -7.25 14.50 6.17
N LYS A 79 -7.15 13.56 5.23
CA LYS A 79 -7.15 12.12 5.55
C LYS A 79 -6.34 11.41 4.48
N CYS A 80 -5.16 10.90 4.82
CA CYS A 80 -4.18 10.28 3.93
C CYS A 80 -4.64 8.98 3.24
N CYS A 81 -5.95 8.75 3.16
CA CYS A 81 -6.59 7.60 2.57
C CYS A 81 -6.16 7.35 1.13
N ASP A 82 -6.02 8.42 0.34
CA ASP A 82 -5.59 8.38 -1.06
C ASP A 82 -4.15 7.86 -1.21
N ARG A 83 -3.29 8.02 -0.19
CA ARG A 83 -1.89 7.58 -0.28
C ARG A 83 -1.75 6.07 -0.42
N ALA A 84 -2.60 5.29 0.23
CA ALA A 84 -2.53 3.83 0.13
C ALA A 84 -2.95 3.35 -1.26
N ALA A 85 -3.94 4.00 -1.87
CA ALA A 85 -4.32 3.75 -3.26
C ALA A 85 -3.16 4.09 -4.22
N LEU A 86 -2.50 5.23 -4.04
CA LEU A 86 -1.33 5.62 -4.84
C LEU A 86 -0.16 4.63 -4.73
N VAL A 87 0.11 4.13 -3.51
CA VAL A 87 1.13 3.08 -3.31
C VAL A 87 0.71 1.79 -4.01
N LEU A 88 -0.54 1.34 -3.82
CA LEU A 88 -1.04 0.11 -4.44
C LEU A 88 -1.02 0.18 -5.97
N ASP A 89 -1.45 1.30 -6.55
CA ASP A 89 -1.42 1.53 -8.00
C ASP A 89 0.02 1.49 -8.52
N CYS A 90 0.95 2.19 -7.85
CA CYS A 90 2.36 2.15 -8.21
C CYS A 90 2.94 0.72 -8.14
N LEU A 91 2.63 -0.03 -7.10
CA LEU A 91 3.07 -1.42 -6.97
C LEU A 91 2.49 -2.30 -8.08
N ASN A 92 1.21 -2.12 -8.44
CA ASN A 92 0.57 -2.87 -9.52
C ASN A 92 1.12 -2.52 -10.91
N ASP A 93 1.50 -1.27 -11.14
CA ASP A 93 2.13 -0.85 -12.39
C ASP A 93 3.52 -1.46 -12.53
N ASN A 94 4.31 -1.43 -11.46
CA ASN A 94 5.65 -2.03 -11.45
C ASN A 94 5.62 -3.57 -11.39
N LYS A 95 4.53 -4.19 -10.93
CA LYS A 95 4.36 -5.66 -10.97
C LYS A 95 4.34 -6.21 -12.40
N LYS A 96 4.08 -5.38 -13.42
CA LYS A 96 4.22 -5.79 -14.84
C LYS A 96 5.67 -5.83 -15.31
N ASP A 97 6.56 -5.16 -14.57
CA ASP A 97 7.99 -5.01 -14.87
C ASP A 97 8.88 -5.86 -13.92
N MET A 98 8.28 -6.60 -12.97
CA MET A 98 8.91 -7.54 -12.03
C MET A 98 8.49 -8.98 -12.31
#